data_AF-A0A1M4TT26-F1
#
_entry.id   AF-A0A1M4TT26-F1
#
_cell.length_a   1.000
_cell.length_b   1.000
_cell.length_c   1.000
_cell.angle_alpha   90.00
_cell.angle_beta   90.00
_cell.angle_gamma   90.00
#
_symmetry.space_group_name_H-M   'P 1'
#
loop_
_entity.id
_entity.type
_entity.pdbx_description
1 polymer ?
#
loop_
_entity_poly.entity_id
_entity_poly.type
_entity_poly.pdbx_seq_one_letter_code
_entity_poly.pdbx_strand_id
1 'polypeptide(L)' 'MADHMECMCQDCGISSHFLVTDLSYDEAGPGERRLVQNLFCPECGGQLFVVGRVGEEPNYRTG' A
#
# COMPACT_ATOMS: atom_id res chain seq x y z
N MET A 1 8.18 3.24 16.87
CA MET A 1 7.99 3.87 15.54
C MET A 1 7.00 2.98 14.81
N ALA A 2 5.78 3.44 14.59
CA ALA A 2 4.75 2.64 13.94
C ALA A 2 4.86 2.83 12.42
N ASP A 3 5.46 1.85 11.74
CA ASP A 3 5.50 1.82 10.28
C ASP A 3 4.06 1.70 9.76
N HIS A 4 3.60 2.75 9.07
CA HIS A 4 2.33 2.73 8.34
C HIS A 4 2.65 2.67 6.84
N MET A 5 1.86 1.89 6.12
CA MET A 5 1.88 1.85 4.66
C MET A 5 0.62 2.50 4.10
N GLU A 6 0.80 3.30 3.07
CA GLU A 6 -0.29 3.81 2.26
C GLU A 6 -0.73 2.70 1.29
N CYS A 7 -2.01 2.38 1.34
CA CYS A 7 -2.67 1.40 0.49
C CYS A 7 -3.76 2.12 -0.31
N MET A 8 -3.81 1.90 -1.62
CA MET A 8 -4.81 2.51 -2.49
C MET A 8 -5.75 1.46 -3.06
N CYS A 9 -7.04 1.76 -3.11
CA CYS A 9 -8.04 0.90 -3.74
C CYS A 9 -7.96 1.04 -5.27
N GLN A 10 -7.90 -0.09 -5.98
CA GLN A 10 -7.91 -0.09 -7.44
C GLN A 10 -9.25 0.33 -8.03
N ASP A 11 -10.35 0.06 -7.31
CA ASP A 11 -11.70 0.29 -7.80
C ASP A 11 -12.15 1.74 -7.52
N CYS A 12 -11.91 2.18 -6.29
CA CYS A 12 -12.46 3.43 -5.76
C CYS A 12 -11.44 4.57 -5.76
N GLY A 13 -10.14 4.27 -5.92
CA GLY A 13 -9.06 5.27 -5.92
C GLY A 13 -8.76 5.90 -4.56
N ILE A 14 -9.38 5.42 -3.48
CA ILE A 14 -9.17 5.95 -2.13
C ILE A 14 -7.87 5.40 -1.57
N SER A 15 -7.04 6.27 -1.00
CA SER A 15 -5.87 5.90 -0.20
C SER A 15 -6.24 5.76 1.27
N SER A 16 -5.71 4.73 1.92
CA SER A 16 -5.92 4.42 3.34
C SER A 16 -4.61 3.95 3.95
N HIS A 17 -4.38 4.30 5.20
CA HIS A 17 -3.13 4.02 5.91
C HIS A 17 -3.35 2.87 6.88
N PHE A 18 -2.57 1.82 6.72
CA PHE A 18 -2.62 0.64 7.60
C PHE A 18 -1.26 0.38 8.23
N LEU A 19 -1.28 -0.24 9.41
CA LEU A 19 -0.06 -0.65 10.09
C LEU A 19 0.60 -1.78 9.32
N VAL A 20 1.91 -1.71 9.13
CA VAL A 20 2.66 -2.78 8.44
C VAL A 20 2.53 -4.13 9.15
N THR A 21 2.40 -4.12 10.47
CA THR A 21 2.20 -5.34 11.27
C THR A 21 0.84 -6.00 11.02
N ASP A 22 -0.15 -5.22 10.59
CA ASP A 22 -1.49 -5.70 10.27
C ASP A 22 -1.65 -6.01 8.79
N LEU A 23 -0.68 -5.61 7.94
CA LEU A 23 -0.72 -5.84 6.50
C LEU A 23 -0.07 -7.17 6.12
N SER A 24 -0.83 -8.00 5.42
CA SER A 24 -0.31 -9.15 4.68
C SER A 24 -0.49 -8.89 3.20
N TYR A 25 0.62 -8.81 2.47
CA TYR A 25 0.65 -8.65 1.04
C TYR A 25 1.52 -9.73 0.41
N ASP A 26 1.23 -10.08 -0.84
CA ASP A 26 2.07 -11.01 -1.58
C ASP A 26 3.47 -10.40 -1.82
N GLU A 27 4.51 -11.23 -1.72
CA GLU A 27 5.87 -10.85 -2.07
C GLU A 27 5.99 -10.74 -3.60
N ALA A 28 5.40 -9.69 -4.16
CA ALA A 28 5.50 -9.40 -5.57
C ALA A 28 6.97 -9.13 -5.96
N GLY A 29 7.37 -9.58 -7.14
CA GLY A 29 8.75 -9.49 -7.62
C GLY A 29 9.27 -8.06 -7.64
N PRO A 30 10.60 -7.86 -7.76
CA PRO A 30 11.18 -6.53 -7.81
C PRO A 30 10.57 -5.71 -8.96
N GLY A 31 9.78 -4.69 -8.61
CA GLY A 31 9.08 -3.80 -9.55
C GLY A 31 7.56 -3.99 -9.62
N GLU A 32 7.01 -5.01 -8.96
CA GLU A 32 5.56 -5.24 -8.90
C GLU A 32 4.91 -4.61 -7.66
N ARG A 33 3.68 -4.14 -7.82
CA ARG A 33 2.91 -3.52 -6.74
C ARG A 33 2.46 -4.62 -5.77
N ARG A 34 2.76 -4.45 -4.48
CA ARG A 34 2.38 -5.42 -3.43
C ARG A 34 0.87 -5.35 -3.22
N LEU A 35 0.15 -6.41 -3.54
CA LEU A 35 -1.30 -6.50 -3.33
C LEU A 35 -1.59 -6.95 -1.91
N VAL A 36 -2.44 -6.18 -1.22
CA VAL A 36 -2.89 -6.52 0.13
C VAL A 36 -3.90 -7.66 0.03
N GLN A 37 -3.62 -8.76 0.72
CA GLN A 37 -4.44 -9.98 0.66
C GLN A 37 -5.39 -10.11 1.85
N ASN A 38 -5.08 -9.48 2.99
CA ASN A 38 -5.87 -9.62 4.22
C ASN A 38 -6.83 -8.46 4.48
N LEU A 39 -6.68 -7.35 3.77
CA LEU A 39 -7.52 -6.16 3.91
C LEU A 39 -8.09 -5.75 2.55
N PHE A 40 -9.32 -5.26 2.58
CA PHE A 40 -10.06 -4.78 1.44
C PHE A 40 -10.55 -3.36 1.72
N CYS A 41 -10.91 -2.63 0.66
CA CYS A 41 -11.41 -1.28 0.83
C CYS A 41 -12.68 -1.27 1.70
N PRO A 42 -12.74 -0.47 2.78
CA PRO A 42 -13.92 -0.42 3.65
C PRO A 42 -15.14 0.21 2.97
N GLU A 43 -14.94 0.99 1.89
CA GLU A 43 -16.03 1.67 1.18
C GLU A 43 -16.68 0.78 0.11
N CYS A 44 -15.87 0.01 -0.60
CA CYS A 44 -16.33 -0.74 -1.77
C CYS A 44 -15.96 -2.22 -1.80
N GLY A 45 -15.19 -2.71 -0.82
CA GLY A 45 -14.72 -4.10 -0.77
C GLY A 45 -13.67 -4.46 -1.83
N GLY A 46 -13.18 -3.49 -2.61
CA GLY A 46 -12.20 -3.70 -3.67
C GLY A 46 -10.80 -4.04 -3.15
N GLN A 47 -9.97 -4.61 -4.03
CA GLN A 47 -8.58 -4.96 -3.73
C GLN A 47 -7.75 -3.70 -3.46
N LEU A 48 -6.98 -3.74 -2.37
CA LEU A 48 -6.01 -2.70 -2.02
C LEU A 48 -4.62 -3.11 -2.51
N PHE A 49 -3.83 -2.14 -2.97
CA PHE A 49 -2.40 -2.32 -3.25
C PHE A 49 -1.59 -1.33 -2.44
N VAL A 50 -0.41 -1.75 -2.01
CA VAL A 50 0.54 -0.90 -1.29
C VAL A 50 1.15 0.08 -2.29
N VAL A 51 1.01 1.37 -2.00
CA VAL A 51 1.65 2.46 -2.73
C VAL A 51 3.08 2.64 -2.25
N GLY A 52 3.27 2.67 -0.92
CA GLY A 52 4.57 2.86 -0.29
C GLY A 52 4.44 3.05 1.22
N ARG A 53 5.57 3.21 1.91
CA ARG A 53 5.58 3.59 3.32
C ARG A 53 5.28 5.07 3.46
N VAL A 54 4.48 5.43 4.46
CA VAL A 54 4.25 6.83 4.84
C VAL A 54 5.59 7.42 5.27
N GLY A 55 6.13 8.33 4.46
CA GLY A 55 7.41 8.99 4.73
C GLY A 55 8.62 8.47 3.96
N GLU A 56 8.47 7.49 3.07
CA GLU A 56 9.50 7.28 2.03
C GLU A 56 9.33 8.36 0.96
N GLU A 57 10.08 9.45 1.13
CA GLU A 57 10.26 10.46 0.09
C GLU A 57 10.69 9.75 -1.20
N PRO A 58 10.03 10.00 -2.34
CA PRO A 58 10.53 9.52 -3.62
C PRO A 58 11.94 10.08 -3.74
N ASN A 59 12.93 9.20 -3.80
CA ASN A 59 14.30 9.57 -4.10
C ASN A 59 14.32 10.01 -5.57
N TYR A 60 13.74 11.19 -5.86
CA TYR A 60 14.03 11.92 -7.08
C TYR A 60 15.51 12.26 -6.99
N ARG A 61 16.34 11.39 -7.57
CA ARG A 61 17.69 11.77 -7.98
C ARG A 61 17.52 12.86 -9.02
N THR A 62 17.51 14.11 -8.58
CA THR A 62 17.75 15.27 -9.44
C THR A 62 19.20 15.14 -9.90
N GLY A 63 19.37 14.48 -11.05
CA GLY A 63 20.62 14.49 -11.81
C GLY A 63 20.77 15.78 -12.58
#